data_AF-A0A7C5CTR6-F1
#
_entry.id   AF-A0A7C5CTR6-F1
#
_cell.length_a   1.000
_cell.length_b   1.000
_cell.length_c   1.000
_cell.angle_alpha   90.00
_cell.angle_beta   90.00
_cell.angle_gamma   90.00
#
_symmetry.space_group_name_H-M   'P 1'
#
loop_
_entity.id
_entity.type
_entity.pdbx_description
1 polymer ?
#
loop_
_entity_poly.entity_id
_entity_poly.type
_entity_poly.pdbx_seq_one_letter_code
_entity_poly.pdbx_strand_id
1 'polypeptide(L)'
;MNLIKDKTIYKMFTSSIPVILKVIVVFLCIVLVFVVFGVNMSANITNYKFITLFIVTFFVMTTAIMLSRQLLRRQKPETDKEEDEEGKDNRIAPLARCSEFVADIPAYNKLLCAHLGEVISNTETEILKVVEKMTEIHNESKSQMERIKASTEKSTELIVTMQKMKQSEELIKTLTDISEAQTSLLEDNLNRIQQLSEEIKELSPLADVITEIADQTNLLALNATIEAARAGEQGRGFAVVADEVRKLSAKTNDASKSIASRIAKVTKRVEKEIENAFHILEENRGSTEFGKLFESLKEIGEKFEHTSGILEEVIHGIDSANRMIVDSVSSVLGEIQFQDVLRQRIEHVIYAMELLSNLSINILKHLRDGDEYPQESLRQYMDEIKEKYVMYEQRLTHDKVIGTPISPHDNVAPKIELF
;
A
#
# COMPACT_ATOMS: atom_id res chain seq x y z
N MET A 1 35.85 -98.99 53.11
CA MET A 1 35.84 -97.52 53.17
C MET A 1 36.94 -96.99 52.26
N ASN A 2 36.66 -96.76 50.97
CA ASN A 2 37.44 -95.95 49.98
C ASN A 2 36.99 -96.18 48.51
N LEU A 3 35.67 -96.28 48.23
CA LEU A 3 35.17 -96.32 46.84
C LEU A 3 33.97 -95.39 46.55
N ILE A 4 33.49 -94.64 47.56
CA ILE A 4 32.32 -93.75 47.40
C ILE A 4 32.74 -92.27 47.16
N LYS A 5 33.99 -91.90 47.49
CA LYS A 5 34.51 -90.55 47.25
C LYS A 5 34.81 -90.29 45.76
N ASP A 6 35.16 -91.32 44.99
CA ASP A 6 35.57 -91.17 43.59
C ASP A 6 34.39 -90.94 42.64
N LYS A 7 33.23 -91.58 42.88
CA LYS A 7 32.04 -91.41 42.02
C LYS A 7 31.45 -90.00 42.10
N THR A 8 31.55 -89.33 43.25
CA THR A 8 31.00 -87.98 43.46
C THR A 8 31.90 -86.92 42.83
N ILE A 9 33.23 -87.09 42.93
CA ILE A 9 34.21 -86.22 42.27
C ILE A 9 34.15 -86.41 40.75
N TYR A 10 34.04 -87.66 40.26
CA TYR A 10 33.91 -87.94 38.82
C TYR A 10 32.60 -87.39 38.24
N LYS A 11 31.49 -87.40 38.99
CA LYS A 11 30.19 -86.84 38.57
C LYS A 11 30.16 -85.30 38.64
N MET A 12 30.85 -84.69 39.61
CA MET A 12 31.10 -83.23 39.62
C MET A 12 32.00 -82.81 38.45
N PHE A 13 33.06 -83.57 38.14
CA PHE A 13 33.97 -83.26 37.04
C PHE A 13 33.27 -83.42 35.68
N THR A 14 32.54 -84.52 35.46
CA THR A 14 31.78 -84.75 34.19
C THR A 14 30.61 -83.79 34.00
N SER A 15 29.97 -83.30 35.06
CA SER A 15 28.93 -82.26 34.97
C SER A 15 29.49 -80.84 34.79
N SER A 16 30.72 -80.57 35.26
CA SER A 16 31.34 -79.24 35.20
C SER A 16 32.14 -79.02 33.92
N ILE A 17 32.69 -80.08 33.31
CA ILE A 17 33.40 -80.03 32.02
C ILE A 17 32.59 -79.30 30.92
N PRO A 18 31.30 -79.60 30.66
CA PRO A 18 30.54 -78.90 29.62
C PRO A 18 30.23 -77.45 29.97
N VAL A 19 30.25 -77.06 31.24
CA VAL A 19 30.05 -75.67 31.68
C VAL A 19 31.34 -74.87 31.51
N ILE A 20 32.47 -75.42 31.95
CA ILE A 20 33.80 -74.82 31.82
C ILE A 20 34.18 -74.69 30.34
N LEU A 21 33.91 -75.71 29.51
CA LEU A 21 34.14 -75.66 28.07
C LEU A 21 33.31 -74.56 27.40
N LYS A 22 32.06 -74.33 27.84
CA LYS A 22 31.19 -73.27 27.31
C LYS A 22 31.65 -71.87 27.75
N VAL A 23 32.11 -71.71 28.99
CA VAL A 23 32.71 -70.45 29.46
C VAL A 23 34.00 -70.14 28.69
N ILE A 24 34.83 -71.16 28.44
CA ILE A 24 36.05 -71.02 27.63
C ILE A 24 35.71 -70.64 26.19
N VAL A 25 34.69 -71.24 25.57
CA VAL A 25 34.25 -70.88 24.20
C VAL A 25 33.73 -69.44 24.14
N VAL A 26 32.94 -68.99 25.11
CA VAL A 26 32.48 -67.59 25.18
C VAL A 26 33.66 -66.64 25.36
N PHE A 27 34.61 -66.98 26.22
CA PHE A 27 35.84 -66.20 26.42
C PHE A 27 36.70 -66.15 25.15
N LEU A 28 36.85 -67.28 24.44
CA LEU A 28 37.56 -67.35 23.15
C LEU A 28 36.86 -66.53 22.07
N CYS A 29 35.52 -66.53 22.01
CA CYS A 29 34.77 -65.68 21.10
C CYS A 29 34.98 -64.19 21.41
N ILE A 30 35.00 -63.80 22.68
CA ILE A 30 35.27 -62.41 23.09
C ILE A 30 36.71 -62.00 22.70
N VAL A 31 37.70 -62.86 22.97
CA VAL A 31 39.11 -62.62 22.61
C VAL A 31 39.28 -62.55 21.09
N LEU A 32 38.62 -63.42 20.32
CA LEU A 32 38.69 -63.45 18.86
C LEU A 32 38.05 -62.21 18.24
N VAL A 33 36.95 -61.70 18.81
CA VAL A 33 36.38 -60.40 18.45
C VAL A 33 37.37 -59.26 18.76
N PHE A 34 38.01 -59.27 19.93
CA PHE A 34 39.03 -58.27 20.27
C PHE A 34 40.27 -58.32 19.37
N VAL A 35 40.73 -59.52 18.96
CA VAL A 35 41.90 -59.69 18.09
C VAL A 35 41.58 -59.28 16.65
N VAL A 36 40.45 -59.71 16.08
CA VAL A 36 40.03 -59.32 14.73
C VAL A 36 39.79 -57.81 14.63
N PHE A 37 39.33 -57.17 15.70
CA PHE A 37 39.07 -55.74 15.73
C PHE A 37 40.30 -54.90 16.08
N GLY A 38 41.19 -55.42 16.94
CA GLY A 38 42.48 -54.81 17.26
C GLY A 38 43.43 -54.78 16.06
N VAL A 39 43.41 -55.80 15.20
CA VAL A 39 44.20 -55.84 13.95
C VAL A 39 43.67 -54.84 12.90
N ASN A 40 42.40 -54.42 12.98
CA ASN A 40 41.83 -53.36 12.14
C ASN A 40 42.09 -51.93 12.66
N MET A 41 42.74 -51.78 13.81
CA MET A 41 43.03 -50.50 14.46
C MET A 41 44.38 -49.94 14.00
N SER A 42 44.50 -49.64 12.70
CA SER A 42 45.67 -48.95 12.13
C SER A 42 45.34 -47.66 11.37
N ALA A 43 44.12 -47.13 11.41
CA ALA A 43 43.85 -45.80 10.86
C ALA A 43 42.53 -45.17 11.39
N ASN A 44 42.68 -43.96 11.95
CA ASN A 44 41.68 -42.93 12.23
C ASN A 44 40.31 -43.36 12.81
N ILE A 45 40.12 -43.02 14.08
CA ILE A 45 38.88 -43.24 14.85
C ILE A 45 37.91 -42.09 14.57
N THR A 46 36.71 -42.41 14.08
CA THR A 46 35.57 -41.48 13.97
C THR A 46 34.45 -41.96 14.90
N ASN A 47 33.72 -41.03 15.54
CA ASN A 47 32.72 -41.27 16.60
C ASN A 47 31.68 -42.37 16.31
N TYR A 48 31.32 -42.60 15.04
CA TYR A 48 30.32 -43.62 14.67
C TYR A 48 30.81 -45.07 14.92
N LYS A 49 32.13 -45.32 14.87
CA LYS A 49 32.70 -46.66 15.14
C LYS A 49 32.61 -47.05 16.62
N PHE A 50 32.56 -46.07 17.52
CA PHE A 50 32.41 -46.31 18.96
C PHE A 50 30.96 -46.66 19.31
N ILE A 51 30.01 -45.99 18.66
CA ILE A 51 28.57 -46.22 18.84
C ILE A 51 28.19 -47.63 18.35
N THR A 52 28.70 -48.07 17.19
CA THR A 52 28.44 -49.42 16.71
C THR A 52 29.06 -50.51 17.59
N LEU A 53 30.26 -50.28 18.16
CA LEU A 53 30.88 -51.19 19.14
C LEU A 53 30.04 -51.30 20.42
N PHE A 54 29.50 -50.19 20.92
CA PHE A 54 28.66 -50.18 22.11
C PHE A 54 27.34 -50.94 21.89
N ILE A 55 26.71 -50.77 20.72
CA ILE A 55 25.47 -51.46 20.37
C ILE A 55 25.70 -52.97 20.25
N VAL A 56 26.77 -53.41 19.57
CA VAL A 56 27.08 -54.83 19.38
C VAL A 56 27.43 -55.50 20.72
N THR A 57 28.24 -54.85 21.57
CA THR A 57 28.59 -55.40 22.90
C THR A 57 27.39 -55.47 23.83
N PHE A 58 26.50 -54.47 23.81
CA PHE A 58 25.25 -54.48 24.56
C PHE A 58 24.32 -55.62 24.11
N PHE A 59 24.21 -55.87 22.79
CA PHE A 59 23.37 -56.96 22.27
C PHE A 59 23.93 -58.35 22.62
N VAL A 60 25.25 -58.53 22.56
CA VAL A 60 25.90 -59.79 22.95
C VAL A 60 25.77 -60.03 24.46
N MET A 61 25.90 -58.99 25.28
CA MET A 61 25.74 -59.09 26.73
C MET A 61 24.30 -59.41 27.15
N THR A 62 23.30 -58.76 26.53
CA THR A 62 21.88 -59.01 26.82
C THR A 62 21.44 -60.41 26.38
N THR A 63 21.89 -60.88 25.22
CA THR A 63 21.64 -62.25 24.75
C THR A 63 22.34 -63.30 25.62
N ALA A 64 23.57 -63.03 26.09
CA ALA A 64 24.28 -63.90 27.04
C ALA A 64 23.58 -63.98 28.41
N ILE A 65 23.05 -62.86 28.93
CA ILE A 65 22.29 -62.82 30.18
C ILE A 65 20.96 -63.56 30.03
N MET A 66 20.26 -63.41 28.90
CA MET A 66 19.04 -64.17 28.61
C MET A 66 19.30 -65.67 28.51
N LEU A 67 20.37 -66.10 27.82
CA LEU A 67 20.74 -67.51 27.72
C LEU A 67 21.16 -68.08 29.09
N SER A 68 21.90 -67.31 29.90
CA SER A 68 22.27 -67.69 31.26
C SER A 68 21.03 -67.92 32.12
N ARG A 69 20.04 -67.00 32.06
CA ARG A 69 18.74 -67.15 32.76
C ARG A 69 17.90 -68.33 32.25
N GLN A 70 17.92 -68.62 30.95
CA GLN A 70 17.23 -69.78 30.38
C GLN A 70 17.87 -71.10 30.79
N LEU A 71 19.19 -71.15 30.91
CA LEU A 71 19.91 -72.36 31.31
C LEU A 71 19.85 -72.60 32.83
N LEU A 72 19.84 -71.54 33.64
CA LEU A 72 19.56 -71.62 35.08
C LEU A 72 18.12 -72.06 35.39
N ARG A 73 17.16 -71.83 34.48
CA ARG A 73 15.78 -72.34 34.60
C ARG A 73 15.62 -73.83 34.32
N ARG A 74 16.66 -74.56 33.88
CA ARG A 74 16.59 -76.00 33.56
C ARG A 74 17.06 -76.95 34.66
N GLN A 75 17.38 -76.46 35.86
CA GLN A 75 17.55 -77.29 37.05
C GLN A 75 16.61 -76.83 38.15
N LYS A 76 15.38 -77.35 38.14
CA LYS A 76 14.52 -77.38 39.32
C LYS A 76 14.43 -78.85 39.75
N PRO A 77 15.01 -79.27 40.88
CA PRO A 77 14.50 -80.44 41.57
C PRO A 77 13.21 -80.03 42.29
N GLU A 78 12.16 -80.82 42.11
CA GLU A 78 11.00 -80.80 43.00
C GLU A 78 11.47 -81.10 44.42
N THR A 79 11.00 -80.33 45.39
CA THR A 79 10.76 -80.80 46.75
C THR A 79 9.87 -79.80 47.45
N ASP A 80 8.78 -80.34 47.98
CA ASP A 80 7.80 -79.69 48.83
C ASP A 80 8.48 -78.98 50.01
N LYS A 81 7.95 -77.81 50.36
CA LYS A 81 7.50 -77.52 51.73
C LYS A 81 6.73 -76.19 51.76
N GLU A 82 5.60 -76.29 52.45
CA GLU A 82 4.74 -75.24 52.96
C GLU A 82 5.57 -74.15 53.65
N GLU A 83 5.20 -72.88 53.43
CA GLU A 83 4.96 -71.87 54.49
C GLU A 83 4.60 -70.51 53.86
N ASP A 84 3.57 -69.90 54.44
CA ASP A 84 3.12 -68.50 54.39
C ASP A 84 2.43 -67.96 53.11
N GLU A 85 1.19 -68.42 52.93
CA GLU A 85 0.10 -67.63 52.34
C GLU A 85 -0.58 -66.77 53.41
N GLU A 86 0.00 -65.60 53.77
CA GLU A 86 -0.78 -64.59 54.54
C GLU A 86 -0.36 -63.14 54.26
N GLY A 87 0.18 -62.86 53.07
CA GLY A 87 0.53 -61.49 52.65
C GLY A 87 0.25 -61.14 51.19
N LYS A 88 -0.32 -62.06 50.41
CA LYS A 88 -0.60 -61.84 48.98
C LYS A 88 -1.87 -61.02 48.74
N ASP A 89 -2.88 -61.14 49.59
CA ASP A 89 -4.19 -60.54 49.31
C ASP A 89 -4.18 -59.00 49.36
N ASN A 90 -3.37 -58.41 50.26
CA ASN A 90 -3.35 -56.96 50.46
C ASN A 90 -2.47 -56.18 49.46
N ARG A 91 -1.66 -56.85 48.62
CA ARG A 91 -0.82 -56.21 47.58
C ARG A 91 -1.36 -56.39 46.16
N ILE A 92 -2.23 -57.38 45.92
CA ILE A 92 -2.78 -57.68 44.59
C ILE A 92 -3.74 -56.57 44.14
N ALA A 93 -4.58 -56.04 45.03
CA ALA A 93 -5.52 -54.97 44.68
C ALA A 93 -4.83 -53.65 44.26
N PRO A 94 -3.79 -53.14 44.97
CA PRO A 94 -2.98 -52.01 44.51
C PRO A 94 -2.29 -52.23 43.16
N LEU A 95 -1.68 -53.40 42.96
CA LEU A 95 -0.98 -53.74 41.72
C LEU A 95 -1.93 -53.85 40.52
N ALA A 96 -3.13 -54.38 40.72
CA ALA A 96 -4.17 -54.46 39.69
C ALA A 96 -4.64 -53.05 39.25
N ARG A 97 -4.89 -52.15 40.20
CA ARG A 97 -5.27 -50.75 39.87
C ARG A 97 -4.14 -49.97 39.21
N CYS A 98 -2.89 -50.15 39.65
CA CYS A 98 -1.73 -49.58 38.95
C CYS A 98 -1.61 -50.09 37.51
N SER A 99 -1.87 -51.38 37.28
CA SER A 99 -1.87 -51.95 35.93
C SER A 99 -2.97 -51.33 35.06
N GLU A 100 -4.16 -51.06 35.62
CA GLU A 100 -5.26 -50.39 34.93
C GLU A 100 -4.91 -48.94 34.58
N PHE A 101 -4.38 -48.17 35.52
CA PHE A 101 -3.90 -46.80 35.28
C PHE A 101 -2.86 -46.77 34.14
N VAL A 102 -1.83 -47.62 34.21
CA VAL A 102 -0.78 -47.69 33.18
C VAL A 102 -1.35 -48.14 31.83
N ALA A 103 -2.38 -49.01 31.82
CA ALA A 103 -3.04 -49.45 30.60
C ALA A 103 -3.83 -48.32 29.91
N ASP A 104 -4.33 -47.33 30.65
CA ASP A 104 -5.08 -46.20 30.12
C ASP A 104 -4.20 -45.01 29.68
N ILE A 105 -2.93 -44.93 30.12
CA ILE A 105 -1.97 -43.87 29.71
C ILE A 105 -1.85 -43.73 28.18
N PRO A 106 -1.73 -44.81 27.38
CA PRO A 106 -1.68 -44.68 25.93
C PRO A 106 -2.92 -44.02 25.32
N ALA A 107 -4.12 -44.32 25.83
CA ALA A 107 -5.36 -43.70 25.38
C ALA A 107 -5.40 -42.21 25.76
N TYR A 108 -4.99 -41.90 27.00
CA TYR A 108 -4.85 -40.53 27.49
C TYR A 108 -3.89 -39.70 26.63
N ASN A 109 -2.69 -40.22 26.36
CA ASN A 109 -1.70 -39.54 25.53
C ASN A 109 -2.21 -39.36 24.09
N LYS A 110 -2.92 -40.36 23.54
CA LYS A 110 -3.54 -40.26 22.21
C LYS A 110 -4.58 -39.14 22.17
N LEU A 111 -5.36 -38.95 23.22
CA LEU A 111 -6.33 -37.87 23.35
C LEU A 111 -5.65 -36.49 23.35
N LEU A 112 -4.60 -36.31 24.17
CA LEU A 112 -3.84 -35.07 24.19
C LEU A 112 -3.19 -34.76 22.84
N CYS A 113 -2.61 -35.76 22.19
CA CYS A 113 -2.06 -35.63 20.84
C CYS A 113 -3.13 -35.26 19.81
N ALA A 114 -4.36 -35.77 19.94
CA ALA A 114 -5.45 -35.40 19.04
C ALA A 114 -5.85 -33.93 19.21
N HIS A 115 -6.00 -33.45 20.45
CA HIS A 115 -6.30 -32.04 20.71
C HIS A 115 -5.18 -31.10 20.25
N LEU A 116 -3.92 -31.45 20.50
CA LEU A 116 -2.77 -30.68 19.98
C LEU A 116 -2.72 -30.69 18.45
N GLY A 117 -3.04 -31.83 17.82
CA GLY A 117 -3.15 -31.94 16.37
C GLY A 117 -4.22 -31.01 15.79
N GLU A 118 -5.38 -30.90 16.44
CA GLU A 118 -6.43 -29.96 16.05
C GLU A 118 -6.04 -28.50 16.27
N VAL A 119 -5.38 -28.18 17.38
CA VAL A 119 -4.85 -26.84 17.61
C VAL A 119 -3.91 -26.46 16.47
N ILE A 120 -2.98 -27.34 16.07
CA ILE A 120 -2.06 -27.09 14.95
C ILE A 120 -2.83 -26.91 13.64
N SER A 121 -3.75 -27.82 13.32
CA SER A 121 -4.54 -27.77 12.07
C SER A 121 -5.41 -26.51 11.98
N ASN A 122 -6.07 -26.13 13.07
CA ASN A 122 -6.90 -24.93 13.13
C ASN A 122 -6.03 -23.67 13.04
N THR A 123 -4.88 -23.65 13.72
CA THR A 123 -3.92 -22.55 13.64
C THR A 123 -3.45 -22.34 12.21
N GLU A 124 -3.07 -23.40 11.50
CA GLU A 124 -2.62 -23.32 10.11
C GLU A 124 -3.72 -22.78 9.19
N THR A 125 -4.96 -23.28 9.35
CA THR A 125 -6.10 -22.87 8.53
C THR A 125 -6.48 -21.41 8.76
N GLU A 126 -6.58 -20.97 10.01
CA GLU A 126 -6.98 -19.59 10.33
C GLU A 126 -5.88 -18.57 10.00
N ILE A 127 -4.60 -18.92 10.18
CA ILE A 127 -3.49 -18.06 9.74
C ILE A 127 -3.51 -17.86 8.22
N LEU A 128 -3.80 -18.91 7.44
CA LEU A 128 -3.88 -18.79 5.99
C LEU A 128 -4.98 -17.79 5.55
N LYS A 129 -6.15 -17.81 6.20
CA LYS A 129 -7.23 -16.84 5.95
C LYS A 129 -6.79 -15.41 6.26
N VAL A 130 -6.13 -15.20 7.40
CA VAL A 130 -5.59 -13.89 7.79
C VAL A 130 -4.58 -13.38 6.77
N VAL A 131 -3.68 -14.26 6.28
CA VAL A 131 -2.68 -13.91 5.25
C VAL A 131 -3.34 -13.56 3.92
N GLU A 132 -4.37 -14.30 3.51
CA GLU A 132 -5.15 -14.04 2.31
C GLU A 132 -5.80 -12.64 2.37
N LYS A 133 -6.55 -12.35 3.44
CA LYS A 133 -7.16 -11.02 3.65
C LYS A 133 -6.14 -9.89 3.75
N MET A 134 -5.01 -10.13 4.42
CA MET A 134 -3.93 -9.13 4.48
C MET A 134 -3.33 -8.86 3.10
N THR A 135 -3.27 -9.87 2.23
CA THR A 135 -2.80 -9.72 0.85
C THR A 135 -3.80 -8.90 0.02
N GLU A 136 -5.10 -9.13 0.20
CA GLU A 136 -6.16 -8.31 -0.42
C GLU A 136 -6.07 -6.84 0.03
N ILE A 137 -5.97 -6.59 1.34
CA ILE A 137 -5.78 -5.24 1.90
C ILE A 137 -4.53 -4.58 1.33
N HIS A 138 -3.43 -5.32 1.22
CA HIS A 138 -2.18 -4.80 0.66
C HIS A 138 -2.34 -4.37 -0.81
N ASN A 139 -3.01 -5.18 -1.62
CA ASN A 139 -3.25 -4.89 -3.03
C ASN A 139 -4.18 -3.68 -3.21
N GLU A 140 -5.25 -3.59 -2.42
CA GLU A 140 -6.16 -2.44 -2.43
C GLU A 140 -5.46 -1.15 -1.98
N SER A 141 -4.67 -1.23 -0.89
CA SER A 141 -3.87 -0.11 -0.39
C SER A 141 -2.87 0.38 -1.45
N LYS A 142 -2.23 -0.53 -2.18
CA LYS A 142 -1.32 -0.18 -3.28
C LYS A 142 -2.07 0.52 -4.42
N SER A 143 -3.22 -0.01 -4.84
CA SER A 143 -4.03 0.62 -5.89
C SER A 143 -4.51 2.01 -5.46
N GLN A 144 -4.94 2.17 -4.21
CA GLN A 144 -5.35 3.46 -3.66
C GLN A 144 -4.19 4.46 -3.64
N MET A 145 -2.97 4.04 -3.30
CA MET A 145 -1.78 4.89 -3.36
C MET A 145 -1.50 5.41 -4.78
N GLU A 146 -1.64 4.56 -5.79
CA GLU A 146 -1.50 4.96 -7.20
C GLU A 146 -2.56 6.00 -7.61
N ARG A 147 -3.82 5.79 -7.18
CA ARG A 147 -4.92 6.75 -7.41
C ARG A 147 -4.68 8.09 -6.73
N ILE A 148 -4.21 8.09 -5.47
CA ILE A 148 -3.86 9.31 -4.73
C ILE A 148 -2.73 10.07 -5.44
N LYS A 149 -1.70 9.36 -5.92
CA LYS A 149 -0.59 9.97 -6.65
C LYS A 149 -1.07 10.65 -7.94
N ALA A 150 -1.84 9.93 -8.75
CA ALA A 150 -2.42 10.47 -9.99
C ALA A 150 -3.34 11.69 -9.71
N SER A 151 -4.15 11.62 -8.65
CA SER A 151 -5.00 12.72 -8.19
C SER A 151 -4.18 13.95 -7.80
N THR A 152 -3.06 13.76 -7.10
CA THR A 152 -2.20 14.85 -6.64
C THR A 152 -1.52 15.56 -7.80
N GLU A 153 -1.03 14.79 -8.79
CA GLU A 153 -0.45 15.33 -10.02
C GLU A 153 -1.48 16.16 -10.80
N LYS A 154 -2.69 15.61 -11.01
CA LYS A 154 -3.80 16.31 -11.69
C LYS A 154 -4.25 17.57 -10.94
N SER A 155 -4.33 17.50 -9.61
CA SER A 155 -4.67 18.65 -8.77
C SER A 155 -3.64 19.77 -8.87
N THR A 156 -2.36 19.43 -9.00
CA THR A 156 -1.29 20.43 -9.16
C THR A 156 -1.38 21.11 -10.52
N GLU A 157 -1.65 20.35 -11.59
CA GLU A 157 -1.91 20.88 -12.94
C GLU A 157 -3.12 21.83 -12.96
N LEU A 158 -4.20 21.48 -12.26
CA LEU A 158 -5.39 22.34 -12.10
C LEU A 158 -5.06 23.68 -11.42
N ILE A 159 -4.25 23.67 -10.35
CA ILE A 159 -3.85 24.90 -9.65
C ILE A 159 -3.09 25.84 -10.59
N VAL A 160 -2.15 25.30 -11.37
CA VAL A 160 -1.39 26.10 -12.36
C VAL A 160 -2.32 26.64 -13.45
N THR A 161 -3.28 25.83 -13.91
CA THR A 161 -4.25 26.23 -14.93
C THR A 161 -5.18 27.34 -14.41
N MET A 162 -5.65 27.23 -13.17
CA MET A 162 -6.46 28.25 -12.50
C MET A 162 -5.72 29.58 -12.37
N GLN A 163 -4.43 29.54 -12.02
CA GLN A 163 -3.60 30.75 -11.96
C GLN A 163 -3.46 31.41 -13.34
N LYS A 164 -3.20 30.62 -14.39
CA LYS A 164 -3.14 31.13 -15.76
C LYS A 164 -4.47 31.75 -16.21
N MET A 165 -5.60 31.10 -15.93
CA MET A 165 -6.92 31.66 -16.23
C MET A 165 -7.13 33.02 -15.57
N LYS A 166 -6.83 33.13 -14.27
CA LYS A 166 -6.98 34.39 -13.53
C LYS A 166 -6.11 35.50 -14.09
N GLN A 167 -4.86 35.19 -14.45
CA GLN A 167 -3.96 36.14 -15.10
C GLN A 167 -4.46 36.56 -16.49
N SER A 168 -4.96 35.62 -17.28
CA SER A 168 -5.54 35.90 -18.60
C SER A 168 -6.79 36.76 -18.50
N GLU A 169 -7.64 36.55 -17.50
CA GLU A 169 -8.84 37.35 -17.26
C GLU A 169 -8.49 38.81 -16.91
N GLU A 170 -7.49 39.01 -16.05
CA GLU A 170 -6.98 40.34 -15.69
C GLU A 170 -6.34 41.05 -16.89
N LEU A 171 -5.59 40.31 -17.72
CA LEU A 171 -4.99 40.83 -18.95
C LEU A 171 -6.06 41.26 -19.96
N ILE A 172 -7.09 40.43 -20.19
CA ILE A 172 -8.20 40.78 -21.08
C ILE A 172 -8.91 42.04 -20.61
N LYS A 173 -9.21 42.15 -19.31
CA LYS A 173 -9.84 43.34 -18.75
C LYS A 173 -8.99 44.58 -19.03
N THR A 174 -7.70 44.52 -18.70
CA THR A 174 -6.76 45.64 -18.91
C THR A 174 -6.68 46.03 -20.39
N LEU A 175 -6.63 45.06 -21.30
CA LEU A 175 -6.58 45.36 -22.73
C LEU A 175 -7.89 45.93 -23.27
N THR A 176 -9.03 45.50 -22.73
CA THR A 176 -10.35 46.08 -23.07
C THR A 176 -10.40 47.54 -22.63
N ASP A 177 -9.98 47.84 -21.40
CA ASP A 177 -9.90 49.22 -20.88
C ASP A 177 -8.98 50.10 -21.75
N ILE A 178 -7.83 49.56 -22.19
CA ILE A 178 -6.91 50.27 -23.09
C ILE A 178 -7.55 50.51 -24.46
N SER A 179 -8.25 49.52 -25.02
CA SER A 179 -8.90 49.62 -26.32
C SER A 179 -10.02 50.67 -26.31
N GLU A 180 -10.83 50.70 -25.25
CA GLU A 180 -11.87 51.73 -25.06
C GLU A 180 -11.26 53.12 -24.93
N ALA A 181 -10.20 53.27 -24.13
CA ALA A 181 -9.49 54.53 -23.97
C ALA A 181 -8.86 55.02 -25.29
N GLN A 182 -8.25 54.11 -26.07
CA GLN A 182 -7.70 54.44 -27.39
C GLN A 182 -8.80 54.88 -28.37
N THR A 183 -9.94 54.19 -28.37
CA THR A 183 -11.09 54.54 -29.23
C THR A 183 -11.60 55.94 -28.90
N SER A 184 -11.76 56.24 -27.61
CA SER A 184 -12.18 57.58 -27.15
C SER A 184 -11.17 58.67 -27.54
N LEU A 185 -9.87 58.41 -27.41
CA LEU A 185 -8.82 59.36 -27.81
C LEU A 185 -8.81 59.61 -29.33
N LEU A 186 -9.05 58.57 -30.13
CA LEU A 186 -9.17 58.70 -31.59
C LEU A 186 -10.39 59.53 -31.97
N GLU A 187 -11.54 59.33 -31.33
CA GLU A 187 -12.76 60.11 -31.56
C GLU A 187 -12.55 61.59 -31.21
N ASP A 188 -11.89 61.91 -30.09
CA ASP A 188 -11.53 63.29 -29.74
C ASP A 188 -10.58 63.93 -30.76
N ASN A 189 -9.54 63.21 -31.17
CA ASN A 189 -8.62 63.70 -32.20
C ASN A 189 -9.31 63.94 -33.55
N LEU A 190 -10.23 63.06 -33.95
CA LEU A 190 -11.04 63.25 -35.16
C LEU A 190 -11.87 64.52 -35.09
N ASN A 191 -12.53 64.78 -33.96
CA ASN A 191 -13.30 66.01 -33.76
C ASN A 191 -12.41 67.26 -33.89
N ARG A 192 -11.22 67.23 -33.28
CA ARG A 192 -10.26 68.35 -33.36
C ARG A 192 -9.72 68.57 -34.76
N ILE A 193 -9.47 67.50 -35.52
CA ILE A 193 -9.04 67.58 -36.92
C ILE A 193 -10.17 68.10 -37.82
N GLN A 194 -11.42 67.71 -37.56
CA GLN A 194 -12.58 68.23 -38.28
C GLN A 194 -12.75 69.74 -38.05
N GLN A 195 -12.67 70.19 -36.80
CA GLN A 195 -12.69 71.63 -36.46
C GLN A 195 -11.56 72.38 -37.19
N LEU A 196 -10.34 71.84 -37.17
CA LEU A 196 -9.21 72.43 -37.91
C LEU A 196 -9.47 72.47 -39.42
N SER A 197 -10.13 71.45 -39.99
CA SER A 197 -10.51 71.42 -41.41
C SER A 197 -11.49 72.56 -41.75
N GLU A 198 -12.47 72.81 -40.89
CA GLU A 198 -13.42 73.93 -41.03
C GLU A 198 -12.71 75.27 -40.94
N GLU A 199 -11.87 75.50 -39.92
CA GLU A 199 -11.08 76.72 -39.77
C GLU A 199 -10.20 77.00 -41.00
N ILE A 200 -9.57 75.97 -41.58
CA ILE A 200 -8.75 76.13 -42.79
C ILE A 200 -9.62 76.45 -44.01
N LYS A 201 -10.83 75.88 -44.12
CA LYS A 201 -11.77 76.17 -45.21
C LYS A 201 -12.24 77.63 -45.16
N GLU A 202 -12.39 78.21 -43.98
CA GLU A 202 -12.71 79.63 -43.79
C GLU A 202 -11.61 80.58 -44.28
N LEU A 203 -10.36 80.11 -44.43
CA LEU A 203 -9.27 80.91 -44.98
C LEU A 203 -9.35 81.07 -46.51
N SER A 204 -10.02 80.16 -47.22
CA SER A 204 -10.08 80.22 -48.70
C SER A 204 -10.82 81.48 -49.20
N PRO A 205 -12.02 81.83 -48.68
CA PRO A 205 -12.70 83.08 -49.04
C PRO A 205 -11.86 84.33 -48.75
N LEU A 206 -11.04 84.32 -47.69
CA LEU A 206 -10.17 85.45 -47.38
C LEU A 206 -9.08 85.66 -48.44
N ALA A 207 -8.50 84.58 -48.97
CA ALA A 207 -7.54 84.66 -50.07
C ALA A 207 -8.20 85.19 -51.36
N ASP A 208 -9.46 84.82 -51.60
CA ASP A 208 -10.25 85.32 -52.74
C ASP A 208 -10.55 86.82 -52.59
N VAL A 209 -10.92 87.29 -51.40
CA VAL A 209 -11.12 88.73 -51.12
C VAL A 209 -9.83 89.53 -51.30
N ILE A 210 -8.67 89.03 -50.86
CA ILE A 210 -7.40 89.74 -51.09
C ILE A 210 -7.07 89.79 -52.58
N THR A 211 -7.38 88.73 -53.32
CA THR A 211 -7.23 88.70 -54.79
C THR A 211 -8.11 89.75 -55.45
N GLU A 212 -9.38 89.86 -55.03
CA GLU A 212 -10.32 90.88 -55.52
C GLU A 212 -9.84 92.31 -55.21
N ILE A 213 -9.37 92.56 -53.97
CA ILE A 213 -8.80 93.85 -53.58
C ILE A 213 -7.57 94.18 -54.43
N ALA A 214 -6.69 93.19 -54.68
CA ALA A 214 -5.51 93.39 -55.50
C ALA A 214 -5.88 93.71 -56.96
N ASP A 215 -6.91 93.06 -57.51
CA ASP A 215 -7.41 93.35 -58.85
C ASP A 215 -8.06 94.74 -58.96
N GLN A 216 -8.87 95.12 -57.97
CA GLN A 216 -9.44 96.48 -57.88
C GLN A 216 -8.34 97.53 -57.74
N THR A 217 -7.31 97.28 -56.91
CA THR A 217 -6.18 98.19 -56.73
C THR A 217 -5.34 98.30 -58.00
N ASN A 218 -5.16 97.20 -58.73
CA ASN A 218 -4.49 97.19 -60.03
C ASN A 218 -5.26 98.00 -61.08
N LEU A 219 -6.60 97.91 -61.09
CA LEU A 219 -7.46 98.72 -61.96
C LEU A 219 -7.43 100.20 -61.59
N LEU A 220 -7.45 100.53 -60.29
CA LEU A 220 -7.28 101.91 -59.79
C LEU A 220 -5.93 102.49 -60.20
N ALA A 221 -4.86 101.72 -60.03
CA ALA A 221 -3.51 102.11 -60.44
C ALA A 221 -3.41 102.33 -61.95
N LEU A 222 -4.04 101.46 -62.75
CA LEU A 222 -4.10 101.62 -64.20
C LEU A 222 -4.82 102.92 -64.60
N ASN A 223 -5.97 103.21 -63.98
CA ASN A 223 -6.70 104.46 -64.21
C ASN A 223 -5.86 105.68 -63.81
N ALA A 224 -5.10 105.59 -62.71
CA ALA A 224 -4.19 106.65 -62.26
C ALA A 224 -3.01 106.83 -63.23
N THR A 225 -2.44 105.76 -63.79
CA THR A 225 -1.39 105.83 -64.82
C THR A 225 -1.91 106.51 -66.10
N ILE A 226 -3.15 106.20 -66.51
CA ILE A 226 -3.79 106.84 -67.67
C ILE A 226 -3.98 108.34 -67.42
N GLU A 227 -4.49 108.73 -66.26
CA GLU A 227 -4.75 110.15 -65.95
C GLU A 227 -3.45 110.93 -65.74
N ALA A 228 -2.42 110.30 -65.17
CA ALA A 228 -1.07 110.85 -65.06
C ALA A 228 -0.44 111.09 -66.44
N ALA A 229 -0.64 110.18 -67.41
CA ALA A 229 -0.23 110.38 -68.79
C ALA A 229 -1.01 111.51 -69.47
N ARG A 230 -2.30 111.67 -69.14
CA ARG A 230 -3.18 112.73 -69.67
C ARG A 230 -2.80 114.13 -69.18
N ALA A 231 -2.28 114.24 -67.96
CA ALA A 231 -1.80 115.49 -67.35
C ALA A 231 -0.41 115.94 -67.86
N GLY A 232 0.27 115.15 -68.69
CA GLY A 232 1.56 115.50 -69.30
C GLY A 232 2.70 115.69 -68.27
N GLU A 233 3.48 116.76 -68.40
CA GLU A 233 4.61 117.06 -67.50
C GLU A 233 4.19 117.24 -66.02
N GLN A 234 2.96 117.72 -65.76
CA GLN A 234 2.45 117.91 -64.39
C GLN A 234 2.07 116.57 -63.70
N GLY A 235 1.85 115.50 -64.48
CA GLY A 235 1.47 114.17 -63.99
C GLY A 235 2.64 113.23 -63.70
N ARG A 236 3.88 113.63 -63.97
CA ARG A 236 5.06 112.76 -63.96
C ARG A 236 5.32 112.07 -62.61
N GLY A 237 5.12 112.79 -61.50
CA GLY A 237 5.23 112.22 -60.15
C GLY A 237 4.12 111.22 -59.83
N PHE A 238 2.89 111.48 -60.28
CA PHE A 238 1.75 110.57 -60.13
C PHE A 238 1.91 109.30 -60.97
N ALA A 239 2.52 109.39 -62.15
CA ALA A 239 2.80 108.23 -63.01
C ALA A 239 3.73 107.22 -62.32
N VAL A 240 4.78 107.69 -61.64
CA VAL A 240 5.72 106.81 -60.91
C VAL A 240 5.02 106.11 -59.75
N VAL A 241 4.19 106.82 -58.99
CA VAL A 241 3.43 106.24 -57.87
C VAL A 241 2.40 105.22 -58.41
N ALA A 242 1.68 105.56 -59.48
CA ALA A 242 0.69 104.66 -60.08
C ALA A 242 1.33 103.36 -60.60
N ASP A 243 2.49 103.44 -61.27
CA ASP A 243 3.22 102.24 -61.71
C ASP A 243 3.72 101.38 -60.54
N GLU A 244 4.14 101.99 -59.43
CA GLU A 244 4.56 101.26 -58.23
C GLU A 244 3.37 100.58 -57.52
N VAL A 245 2.22 101.27 -57.41
CA VAL A 245 0.97 100.68 -56.89
C VAL A 245 0.51 99.53 -57.80
N ARG A 246 0.66 99.65 -59.12
CA ARG A 246 0.33 98.58 -60.08
C ARG A 246 1.20 97.34 -59.85
N LYS A 247 2.52 97.52 -59.70
CA LYS A 247 3.45 96.41 -59.39
C LYS A 247 3.15 95.77 -58.04
N LEU A 248 2.85 96.57 -57.02
CA LEU A 248 2.51 96.06 -55.69
C LEU A 248 1.21 95.24 -55.72
N SER A 249 0.22 95.70 -56.48
CA SER A 249 -1.06 95.00 -56.68
C SER A 249 -0.86 93.66 -57.39
N ALA A 250 -0.07 93.63 -58.47
CA ALA A 250 0.28 92.38 -59.17
C ALA A 250 1.00 91.38 -58.24
N LYS A 251 1.97 91.85 -57.45
CA LYS A 251 2.69 91.03 -56.47
C LYS A 251 1.77 90.50 -55.37
N THR A 252 0.79 91.30 -54.95
CA THR A 252 -0.24 90.90 -53.97
C THR A 252 -1.17 89.83 -54.54
N ASN A 253 -1.54 89.93 -55.82
CA ASN A 253 -2.34 88.92 -56.51
C ASN A 253 -1.60 87.58 -56.62
N ASP A 254 -0.33 87.60 -57.03
CA ASP A 254 0.53 86.40 -57.08
C ASP A 254 0.68 85.74 -55.70
N ALA A 255 0.88 86.55 -54.65
CA ALA A 255 0.96 86.08 -53.27
C ALA A 255 -0.37 85.44 -52.82
N SER A 256 -1.51 86.05 -53.15
CA SER A 256 -2.84 85.55 -52.79
C SER A 256 -3.16 84.22 -53.48
N LYS A 257 -2.84 84.08 -54.77
CA LYS A 257 -2.94 82.81 -55.50
C LYS A 257 -2.06 81.71 -54.90
N SER A 258 -0.84 82.06 -54.46
CA SER A 258 0.05 81.12 -53.78
C SER A 258 -0.51 80.67 -52.42
N ILE A 259 -1.11 81.60 -51.65
CA ILE A 259 -1.81 81.30 -50.39
C ILE A 259 -2.99 80.38 -50.65
N ALA A 260 -3.86 80.68 -51.62
CA ALA A 260 -5.01 79.84 -51.97
C ALA A 260 -4.58 78.42 -52.37
N SER A 261 -3.52 78.28 -53.18
CA SER A 261 -2.96 76.98 -53.54
C SER A 261 -2.43 76.20 -52.32
N ARG A 262 -1.79 76.88 -51.36
CA ARG A 262 -1.32 76.27 -50.12
C ARG A 262 -2.47 75.83 -49.23
N ILE A 263 -3.50 76.66 -49.07
CA ILE A 263 -4.73 76.32 -48.33
C ILE A 263 -5.33 75.05 -48.93
N ALA A 264 -5.57 75.00 -50.24
CA ALA A 264 -6.13 73.83 -50.91
C ALA A 264 -5.29 72.54 -50.69
N LYS A 265 -3.96 72.65 -50.71
CA LYS A 265 -3.07 71.50 -50.41
C LYS A 265 -3.20 71.03 -48.96
N VAL A 266 -3.30 71.96 -48.01
CA VAL A 266 -3.46 71.61 -46.58
C VAL A 266 -4.84 70.99 -46.35
N THR A 267 -5.92 71.57 -46.91
CA THR A 267 -7.28 71.01 -46.82
C THR A 267 -7.32 69.57 -47.31
N LYS A 268 -6.76 69.30 -48.50
CA LYS A 268 -6.71 67.94 -49.06
C LYS A 268 -5.91 66.97 -48.18
N ARG A 269 -4.85 67.45 -47.52
CA ARG A 269 -4.06 66.63 -46.59
C ARG A 269 -4.85 66.31 -45.33
N VAL A 270 -5.54 67.29 -44.77
CA VAL A 270 -6.41 67.10 -43.60
C VAL A 270 -7.54 66.11 -43.91
N GLU A 271 -8.21 66.24 -45.06
CA GLU A 271 -9.25 65.29 -45.49
C GLU A 271 -8.73 63.85 -45.58
N LYS A 272 -7.50 63.66 -46.08
CA LYS A 272 -6.86 62.35 -46.12
C LYS A 272 -6.54 61.80 -44.72
N GLU A 273 -6.10 62.64 -43.79
CA GLU A 273 -5.85 62.19 -42.41
C GLU A 273 -7.15 61.81 -41.69
N ILE A 274 -8.27 62.50 -41.98
CA ILE A 274 -9.59 62.14 -41.49
C ILE A 274 -10.01 60.75 -42.02
N GLU A 275 -9.85 60.52 -43.32
CA GLU A 275 -10.16 59.21 -43.95
C GLU A 275 -9.32 58.08 -43.32
N ASN A 276 -8.01 58.28 -43.17
CA ASN A 276 -7.13 57.31 -42.51
C ASN A 276 -7.56 57.02 -41.06
N ALA A 277 -7.91 58.06 -40.30
CA ALA A 277 -8.33 57.91 -38.91
C ALA A 277 -9.67 57.16 -38.79
N PHE A 278 -10.62 57.36 -39.70
CA PHE A 278 -11.85 56.53 -39.76
C PHE A 278 -11.53 55.06 -40.03
N HIS A 279 -10.59 54.78 -40.93
CA HIS A 279 -10.18 53.42 -41.27
C HIS A 279 -9.56 52.69 -40.06
N ILE A 280 -8.74 53.38 -39.26
CA ILE A 280 -8.17 52.85 -38.01
C ILE A 280 -9.27 52.59 -36.97
N LEU A 281 -10.29 53.44 -36.91
CA LEU A 281 -11.40 53.33 -35.96
C LEU A 281 -12.29 52.10 -36.26
N GLU A 282 -12.54 51.81 -37.54
CA GLU A 282 -13.23 50.58 -37.95
C GLU A 282 -12.40 49.32 -37.65
N GLU A 283 -11.09 49.36 -37.89
CA GLU A 283 -10.20 48.22 -37.60
C GLU A 283 -10.12 47.92 -36.10
N ASN A 284 -10.02 48.96 -35.25
CA ASN A 284 -10.00 48.80 -33.80
C ASN A 284 -11.32 48.23 -33.24
N ARG A 285 -12.47 48.64 -33.80
CA ARG A 285 -13.78 48.08 -33.42
C ARG A 285 -13.94 46.62 -33.84
N GLY A 286 -13.22 46.19 -34.89
CA GLY A 286 -13.24 44.83 -35.42
C GLY A 286 -12.19 43.90 -34.83
N SER A 287 -11.55 44.23 -33.71
CA SER A 287 -10.40 43.48 -33.17
C SER A 287 -10.69 41.99 -32.95
N THR A 288 -10.34 41.22 -33.98
CA THR A 288 -10.40 39.76 -34.04
C THR A 288 -9.44 39.10 -33.06
N GLU A 289 -8.41 39.81 -32.60
CA GLU A 289 -7.48 39.33 -31.58
C GLU A 289 -8.14 39.17 -30.21
N PHE A 290 -9.04 40.08 -29.84
CA PHE A 290 -9.81 39.91 -28.60
C PHE A 290 -10.72 38.69 -28.67
N GLY A 291 -11.40 38.49 -29.79
CA GLY A 291 -12.23 37.29 -30.01
C GLY A 291 -11.43 35.99 -29.84
N LYS A 292 -10.21 35.93 -30.37
CA LYS A 292 -9.32 34.76 -30.22
C LYS A 292 -8.88 34.53 -28.77
N LEU A 293 -8.61 35.60 -28.03
CA LEU A 293 -8.26 35.52 -26.61
C LEU A 293 -9.43 35.01 -25.77
N PHE A 294 -10.65 35.52 -26.01
CA PHE A 294 -11.86 35.04 -25.34
C PHE A 294 -12.12 33.56 -25.64
N GLU A 295 -12.01 33.13 -26.89
CA GLU A 295 -12.21 31.72 -27.26
C GLU A 295 -11.15 30.82 -26.58
N SER A 296 -9.88 31.26 -26.56
CA SER A 296 -8.81 30.51 -25.87
C SER A 296 -9.07 30.40 -24.37
N LEU A 297 -9.57 31.45 -23.72
CA LEU A 297 -9.90 31.43 -22.30
C LEU A 297 -11.09 30.51 -22.01
N LYS A 298 -12.08 30.50 -22.90
CA LYS A 298 -13.22 29.58 -22.83
C LYS A 298 -12.76 28.13 -22.95
N GLU A 299 -11.90 27.80 -23.92
CA GLU A 299 -11.33 26.45 -24.06
C GLU A 299 -10.56 26.02 -22.80
N ILE A 300 -9.80 26.93 -22.18
CA ILE A 300 -9.09 26.64 -20.92
C ILE A 300 -10.09 26.40 -19.79
N GLY A 301 -11.17 27.19 -19.72
CA GLY A 301 -12.24 27.02 -18.74
C GLY A 301 -12.95 25.67 -18.87
N GLU A 302 -13.29 25.25 -20.10
CA GLU A 302 -13.92 23.94 -20.35
C GLU A 302 -12.98 22.79 -19.97
N LYS A 303 -11.68 22.88 -20.29
CA LYS A 303 -10.67 21.89 -19.86
C LYS A 303 -10.52 21.85 -18.34
N PHE A 304 -10.58 23.00 -17.69
CA PHE A 304 -10.51 23.11 -16.24
C PHE A 304 -11.71 22.42 -15.58
N GLU A 305 -12.93 22.72 -16.03
CA GLU A 305 -14.16 22.11 -15.53
C GLU A 305 -14.16 20.60 -15.72
N HIS A 306 -13.81 20.13 -16.93
CA HIS A 306 -13.69 18.70 -17.21
C HIS A 306 -12.67 18.00 -16.31
N THR A 307 -11.50 18.61 -16.12
CA THR A 307 -10.43 18.04 -15.28
C THR A 307 -10.80 18.07 -13.80
N SER A 308 -11.49 19.11 -13.35
CA SER A 308 -12.02 19.22 -11.98
C SER A 308 -13.05 18.13 -11.69
N GLY A 309 -13.95 17.85 -12.63
CA GLY A 309 -14.93 16.77 -12.50
C GLY A 309 -14.27 15.39 -12.38
N ILE A 310 -13.23 15.11 -13.19
CA ILE A 310 -12.44 13.88 -13.06
C ILE A 310 -11.77 13.79 -11.67
N LEU A 311 -11.23 14.91 -11.17
CA LEU A 311 -10.60 14.92 -9.85
C LEU A 311 -11.60 14.60 -8.74
N GLU A 312 -12.80 15.15 -8.81
CA GLU A 312 -13.89 14.88 -7.86
C GLU A 312 -14.30 13.39 -7.87
N GLU A 313 -14.43 12.79 -9.05
CA GLU A 313 -14.71 11.35 -9.19
C GLU A 313 -13.59 10.49 -8.58
N VAL A 314 -12.33 10.86 -8.82
CA VAL A 314 -11.17 10.17 -8.24
C VAL A 314 -11.16 10.27 -6.71
N ILE A 315 -11.44 11.45 -6.15
CA ILE A 315 -11.51 11.66 -4.69
C ILE A 315 -12.63 10.82 -4.08
N HIS A 316 -13.82 10.79 -4.68
CA HIS A 316 -14.92 9.94 -4.22
C HIS A 316 -14.54 8.46 -4.24
N GLY A 317 -13.86 8.03 -5.30
CA GLY A 317 -13.41 6.66 -5.39
C GLY A 317 -12.27 6.32 -4.42
N ILE A 318 -11.44 7.30 -4.01
CA ILE A 318 -10.45 7.14 -2.93
C ILE A 318 -11.16 6.97 -1.59
N ASP A 319 -12.19 7.77 -1.28
CA ASP A 319 -12.96 7.62 -0.02
C ASP A 319 -13.63 6.24 0.07
N SER A 320 -14.26 5.81 -1.03
CA SER A 320 -14.88 4.48 -1.11
C SER A 320 -13.86 3.36 -0.89
N ALA A 321 -12.68 3.42 -1.53
CA ALA A 321 -11.62 2.44 -1.33
C ALA A 321 -11.10 2.44 0.11
N ASN A 322 -10.96 3.62 0.71
CA ASN A 322 -10.52 3.75 2.09
C ASN A 322 -11.49 3.08 3.07
N ARG A 323 -12.80 3.25 2.87
CA ARG A 323 -13.83 2.56 3.67
C ARG A 323 -13.73 1.05 3.55
N MET A 324 -13.57 0.53 2.33
CA MET A 324 -13.39 -0.91 2.11
C MET A 324 -12.16 -1.45 2.84
N ILE A 325 -11.03 -0.73 2.83
CA ILE A 325 -9.83 -1.13 3.59
C ILE A 325 -10.11 -1.14 5.10
N VAL A 326 -10.78 -0.13 5.64
CA VAL A 326 -11.14 -0.07 7.06
C VAL A 326 -12.04 -1.24 7.47
N ASP A 327 -13.02 -1.58 6.63
CA ASP A 327 -13.91 -2.72 6.87
C ASP A 327 -13.14 -4.04 6.80
N SER A 328 -12.25 -4.21 5.82
CA SER A 328 -11.40 -5.41 5.70
C SER A 328 -10.44 -5.57 6.88
N VAL A 329 -9.82 -4.49 7.36
CA VAL A 329 -8.97 -4.52 8.57
C VAL A 329 -9.78 -4.91 9.80
N SER A 330 -11.00 -4.39 9.94
CA SER A 330 -11.92 -4.76 11.02
C SER A 330 -12.31 -6.24 10.94
N SER A 331 -12.50 -6.77 9.72
CA SER A 331 -12.77 -8.19 9.50
C SER A 331 -11.59 -9.08 9.91
N VAL A 332 -10.35 -8.69 9.57
CA VAL A 332 -9.14 -9.43 9.99
C VAL A 332 -8.97 -9.44 11.51
N LEU A 333 -9.26 -8.31 12.18
CA LEU A 333 -9.26 -8.24 13.64
C LEU A 333 -10.25 -9.22 14.26
N GLY A 334 -11.43 -9.38 13.65
CA GLY A 334 -12.40 -10.40 14.04
C GLY A 334 -11.88 -11.82 13.85
N GLU A 335 -11.22 -12.12 12.73
CA GLU A 335 -10.64 -13.45 12.51
C GLU A 335 -9.59 -13.79 13.56
N ILE A 336 -8.70 -12.86 13.92
CA ILE A 336 -7.63 -13.10 14.92
C ILE A 336 -8.16 -13.57 16.29
N GLN A 337 -9.44 -13.36 16.62
CA GLN A 337 -10.08 -13.85 17.85
C GLN A 337 -9.98 -15.37 18.03
N PHE A 338 -9.74 -16.16 16.97
CA PHE A 338 -9.49 -17.60 17.09
C PHE A 338 -8.32 -17.94 18.05
N GLN A 339 -7.39 -17.01 18.25
CA GLN A 339 -6.28 -17.15 19.20
C GLN A 339 -6.75 -17.42 20.63
N ASP A 340 -7.86 -16.84 21.06
CA ASP A 340 -8.40 -17.09 22.41
C ASP A 340 -8.90 -18.52 22.56
N VAL A 341 -9.56 -19.06 21.52
CA VAL A 341 -9.99 -20.47 21.48
C VAL A 341 -8.78 -21.40 21.52
N LEU A 342 -7.74 -21.13 20.72
CA LEU A 342 -6.52 -21.95 20.72
C LEU A 342 -5.82 -21.92 22.07
N ARG A 343 -5.72 -20.75 22.70
CA ARG A 343 -5.14 -20.59 24.04
C ARG A 343 -5.89 -21.46 25.05
N GLN A 344 -7.23 -21.41 25.07
CA GLN A 344 -8.04 -22.25 25.96
C GLN A 344 -7.80 -23.75 25.72
N ARG A 345 -7.73 -24.18 24.45
CA ARG A 345 -7.44 -25.58 24.11
C ARG A 345 -6.07 -26.02 24.64
N ILE A 346 -5.04 -25.17 24.51
CA ILE A 346 -3.70 -25.45 25.02
C ILE A 346 -3.70 -25.51 26.56
N GLU A 347 -4.38 -24.57 27.24
CA GLU A 347 -4.51 -24.58 28.70
C GLU A 347 -5.18 -25.87 29.21
N HIS A 348 -6.19 -26.40 28.52
CA HIS A 348 -6.80 -27.68 28.85
C HIS A 348 -5.83 -28.86 28.68
N VAL A 349 -5.00 -28.86 27.63
CA VAL A 349 -3.97 -29.89 27.44
C VAL A 349 -2.90 -29.81 28.53
N ILE A 350 -2.46 -28.60 28.90
CA ILE A 350 -1.49 -28.39 29.99
C ILE A 350 -2.06 -28.91 31.31
N TYR A 351 -3.30 -28.54 31.64
CA TYR A 351 -4.00 -29.04 32.84
C TYR A 351 -4.03 -30.57 32.86
N ALA A 352 -4.38 -31.20 31.73
CA ALA A 352 -4.42 -32.64 31.61
C ALA A 352 -3.02 -33.28 31.79
N MET A 353 -1.95 -32.66 31.27
CA MET A 353 -0.58 -33.15 31.49
C MET A 353 -0.16 -33.05 32.96
N GLU A 354 -0.48 -31.94 33.63
CA GLU A 354 -0.20 -31.75 35.06
C GLU A 354 -0.96 -32.76 35.93
N LEU A 355 -2.23 -33.03 35.60
CA LEU A 355 -3.05 -34.03 36.27
C LEU A 355 -2.43 -35.43 36.16
N LEU A 356 -2.03 -35.85 34.95
CA LEU A 356 -1.37 -37.15 34.74
C LEU A 356 -0.07 -37.26 35.54
N SER A 357 0.72 -36.18 35.59
CA SER A 357 1.96 -36.11 36.38
C SER A 357 1.68 -36.29 37.87
N ASN A 358 0.70 -35.56 38.42
CA ASN A 358 0.31 -35.65 39.82
C ASN A 358 -0.21 -37.03 40.20
N LEU A 359 -1.06 -37.63 39.36
CA LEU A 359 -1.56 -38.99 39.55
C LEU A 359 -0.42 -40.02 39.53
N SER A 360 0.52 -39.87 38.59
CA SER A 360 1.70 -40.74 38.49
C SER A 360 2.57 -40.66 39.75
N ILE A 361 2.77 -39.45 40.31
CA ILE A 361 3.51 -39.24 41.56
C ILE A 361 2.77 -39.88 42.75
N ASN A 362 1.46 -39.71 42.83
CA ASN A 362 0.66 -40.28 43.92
C ASN A 362 0.64 -41.81 43.89
N ILE A 363 0.52 -42.41 42.70
CA ILE A 363 0.62 -43.86 42.52
C ILE A 363 2.02 -44.37 42.92
N LEU A 364 3.09 -43.65 42.57
CA LEU A 364 4.44 -44.02 42.97
C LEU A 364 4.62 -43.96 44.50
N LYS A 365 4.10 -42.93 45.17
CA LYS A 365 4.09 -42.82 46.64
C LYS A 365 3.32 -43.97 47.28
N HIS A 366 2.12 -44.28 46.76
CA HIS A 366 1.31 -45.40 47.23
C HIS A 366 2.06 -46.74 47.14
N LEU A 367 2.71 -47.02 46.01
CA LEU A 367 3.50 -48.24 45.80
C LEU A 367 4.73 -48.34 46.72
N ARG A 368 5.28 -47.20 47.17
CA ARG A 368 6.48 -47.14 48.02
C ARG A 368 6.14 -47.17 49.51
N ASP A 369 5.16 -46.37 49.93
CA ASP A 369 4.91 -46.02 51.32
C ASP A 369 3.65 -46.72 51.88
N GLY A 370 2.84 -47.35 51.02
CA GLY A 370 1.64 -48.10 51.43
C GLY A 370 0.43 -47.22 51.83
N ASP A 371 0.44 -45.95 51.41
CA ASP A 371 -0.61 -44.95 51.66
C ASP A 371 -1.95 -45.30 50.99
N GLU A 372 -2.95 -44.42 51.00
CA GLU A 372 -4.25 -44.66 50.33
C GLU A 372 -4.12 -44.52 48.79
N TYR A 373 -4.71 -45.45 48.03
CA TYR A 373 -4.70 -45.40 46.56
C TYR A 373 -5.68 -44.32 46.06
N PRO A 374 -5.37 -43.54 45.00
CA PRO A 374 -6.32 -42.59 44.43
C PRO A 374 -7.65 -43.28 44.10
N GLN A 375 -8.78 -42.76 44.59
CA GLN A 375 -10.07 -43.45 44.42
C GLN A 375 -10.55 -43.49 42.96
N GLU A 376 -10.12 -42.53 42.15
CA GLU A 376 -10.58 -42.35 40.77
C GLU A 376 -9.62 -42.95 39.74
N SER A 377 -10.19 -43.56 38.70
CA SER A 377 -9.43 -44.09 37.56
C SER A 377 -9.07 -42.99 36.57
N LEU A 378 -8.04 -43.22 35.74
CA LEU A 378 -7.65 -42.25 34.71
C LEU A 378 -8.80 -41.99 33.70
N ARG A 379 -9.70 -42.95 33.50
CA ARG A 379 -10.92 -42.77 32.68
C ARG A 379 -11.90 -41.78 33.29
N GLN A 380 -12.13 -41.83 34.59
CA GLN A 380 -13.00 -40.86 35.27
C GLN A 380 -12.45 -39.44 35.14
N TYR A 381 -11.13 -39.27 35.17
CA TYR A 381 -10.49 -37.99 34.88
C TYR A 381 -10.60 -37.55 33.43
N MET A 382 -10.55 -38.48 32.46
CA MET A 382 -10.83 -38.14 31.06
C MET A 382 -12.26 -37.61 30.93
N ASP A 383 -13.24 -38.24 31.57
CA ASP A 383 -14.63 -37.78 31.58
C ASP A 383 -14.76 -36.38 32.24
N GLU A 384 -14.04 -36.10 33.34
CA GLU A 384 -14.03 -34.78 33.98
C GLU A 384 -13.43 -33.69 33.07
N ILE A 385 -12.36 -34.02 32.32
CA ILE A 385 -11.79 -33.09 31.34
C ILE A 385 -12.80 -32.81 30.22
N LYS A 386 -13.58 -33.83 29.81
CA LYS A 386 -14.64 -33.67 28.80
C LYS A 386 -15.73 -32.69 29.24
N GLU A 387 -16.10 -32.69 30.51
CA GLU A 387 -17.08 -31.74 31.08
C GLU A 387 -16.58 -30.29 31.03
N LYS A 388 -15.26 -30.07 31.07
CA LYS A 388 -14.65 -28.74 30.97
C LYS A 388 -14.54 -28.22 29.53
N TYR A 389 -14.85 -29.03 28.53
CA TYR A 389 -14.86 -28.55 27.15
C TYR A 389 -16.03 -27.62 26.90
N VAL A 390 -15.72 -26.46 26.32
CA VAL A 390 -16.73 -25.49 25.91
C VAL A 390 -17.22 -25.84 24.49
N MET A 391 -16.31 -26.25 23.60
CA MET A 391 -16.61 -26.44 22.18
C MET A 391 -17.12 -27.85 21.85
N TYR A 392 -18.09 -27.95 20.94
CA TYR A 392 -18.62 -29.23 20.46
C TYR A 392 -17.57 -30.11 19.79
N GLU A 393 -16.70 -29.51 18.96
CA GLU A 393 -15.59 -30.23 18.32
C GLU A 393 -14.69 -30.94 19.33
N GLN A 394 -14.35 -30.29 20.46
CA GLN A 394 -13.50 -30.90 21.48
C GLN A 394 -14.14 -32.17 22.07
N ARG A 395 -15.46 -32.15 22.31
CA ARG A 395 -16.20 -33.33 22.79
C ARG A 395 -16.22 -34.46 21.75
N LEU A 396 -16.42 -34.12 20.48
CA LEU A 396 -16.38 -35.10 19.39
C LEU A 396 -15.02 -35.81 19.29
N THR A 397 -13.94 -35.04 19.38
CA THR A 397 -12.57 -35.57 19.32
C THR A 397 -12.30 -36.49 20.49
N HIS A 398 -12.77 -36.10 21.67
CA HIS A 398 -12.67 -36.91 22.87
C HIS A 398 -13.37 -38.25 22.73
N ASP A 399 -14.63 -38.25 22.29
CA ASP A 399 -15.40 -39.48 22.09
C ASP A 399 -14.82 -40.37 20.99
N LYS A 400 -14.34 -39.77 19.90
CA LYS A 400 -13.70 -40.50 18.80
C LYS A 400 -12.41 -41.20 19.22
N VAL A 401 -11.63 -40.59 20.13
CA VAL A 401 -10.35 -41.15 20.57
C VAL A 401 -10.52 -42.21 21.66
N ILE A 402 -11.45 -41.99 22.60
CA ILE A 402 -11.71 -42.93 23.71
C ILE A 402 -12.62 -44.10 23.30
N GLY A 403 -13.43 -43.93 22.25
CA GLY A 403 -14.29 -44.99 21.72
C GLY A 403 -15.62 -45.13 22.45
N THR A 404 -16.10 -44.08 23.12
CA THR A 404 -17.45 -43.99 23.69
C THR A 404 -18.47 -43.93 22.55
N PRO A 405 -19.56 -44.74 22.56
CA PRO A 405 -20.58 -44.65 21.53
C PRO A 405 -21.25 -43.28 21.56
N ILE A 406 -21.24 -42.58 20.43
CA ILE A 406 -21.90 -41.28 20.25
C ILE A 406 -23.40 -41.50 20.47
N SER A 407 -23.95 -40.99 21.57
CA SER A 407 -25.38 -41.08 21.84
C SER A 407 -26.12 -40.12 20.89
N PRO A 408 -27.15 -40.55 20.15
CA PRO A 408 -27.87 -39.69 19.21
C PRO A 408 -28.62 -38.51 19.88
N HIS A 409 -28.64 -38.44 21.22
CA HIS A 409 -29.16 -37.32 22.00
C HIS A 409 -28.12 -36.20 22.30
N ASP A 410 -26.82 -36.40 22.02
CA ASP A 410 -25.77 -35.36 22.17
C ASP A 410 -25.65 -34.45 20.94
N ASN A 411 -26.56 -34.58 19.97
CA ASN A 411 -26.66 -33.75 18.76
C ASN A 411 -27.14 -32.30 19.04
N VAL A 412 -27.30 -31.92 20.31
CA VAL A 412 -27.64 -30.55 20.69
C VAL A 412 -26.35 -29.87 21.11
N ALA A 413 -25.74 -29.12 20.18
CA ALA A 413 -24.68 -28.17 20.50
C ALA A 413 -25.09 -27.32 21.73
N PRO A 414 -24.19 -27.01 22.67
CA PRO A 414 -24.53 -26.14 23.79
C PRO A 414 -25.11 -24.83 23.25
N LYS A 415 -26.10 -24.26 23.93
CA LYS A 415 -26.79 -23.02 23.52
C LYS A 415 -25.86 -21.80 23.38
N ILE A 416 -24.61 -21.89 23.82
CA ILE A 416 -23.62 -20.81 23.78
C ILE A 416 -22.27 -21.44 23.42
N GLU A 417 -21.89 -21.34 22.15
CA GLU A 417 -20.49 -21.44 21.72
C GLU A 417 -19.97 -20.00 21.71
N LEU A 418 -18.94 -19.71 22.51
CA LEU A 418 -18.26 -18.41 22.41
C LEU A 418 -17.49 -18.38 21.09
N PHE A 419 -17.99 -17.59 20.15
CA PHE A 419 -17.25 -17.11 18.99
C PHE A 419 -16.53 -15.81 19.33
#